data_AF-A0A551ZDL5-F1
#
_entry.id   AF-A0A551ZDL5-F1
#
_cell.length_a   1.000
_cell.length_b   1.000
_cell.length_c   1.000
_cell.angle_alpha   90.00
_cell.angle_beta   90.00
_cell.angle_gamma   90.00
#
_symmetry.space_group_name_H-M   'P 1'
#
loop_
_entity.id
_entity.type
_entity.pdbx_description
1 polymer ?
#
loop_
_entity_poly.entity_id
_entity_poly.type
_entity_poly.pdbx_seq_one_letter_code
_entity_poly.pdbx_strand_id
1 'polypeptide(L)'
;MTIWELDFYSRPVVDENNKKRWEVLICETPATIDRSSDTIFKYASYCPNTTVNSQWLGEAITAAIKEAGVTPKKIRFFRRQMNNMISKACEDIGIPASPSRRTHALTRWIEERMVNFYPQEVGYDQNLTKTASVNYPPLNAVPLPDAVRGDKADKWAFVTLELSSFNDIKDWDISFGENLPTLGMGLDENLKIPGLVIFSPRALPLAGWMSGLEMAYLKLETGSRPLLRLETGASDSWILVNVTNAETLNEAKNFEEAKQKANNLHFLAIQSNPESESFAGFWLLQEGTQE
;
A
#
# COMPACT_ATOMS: atom_id res chain seq x y z
N MET A 1 18.35 -2.97 0.41
CA MET A 1 18.05 -1.74 1.18
C MET A 1 16.87 -2.06 2.08
N THR A 2 16.97 -1.81 3.39
CA THR A 2 15.91 -2.22 4.34
C THR A 2 15.00 -1.04 4.65
N ILE A 3 13.72 -1.19 4.31
CA ILE A 3 12.65 -0.25 4.65
C ILE A 3 11.81 -0.91 5.74
N TRP A 4 11.40 -0.14 6.75
CA TRP A 4 10.48 -0.61 7.78
C TRP A 4 9.12 0.05 7.64
N GLU A 5 8.10 -0.63 8.13
CA GLU A 5 6.73 -0.16 8.24
C GLU A 5 6.40 0.00 9.73
N LEU A 6 5.79 1.11 10.11
CA LEU A 6 5.49 1.44 11.50
C LEU A 6 4.01 1.81 11.69
N ASP A 7 3.40 1.25 12.74
CA ASP A 7 2.14 1.72 13.31
C ASP A 7 2.34 2.09 14.77
N PHE A 8 1.85 3.26 15.19
CA PHE A 8 1.83 3.62 16.61
C PHE A 8 0.45 4.16 16.96
N TYR A 9 -0.37 3.31 17.59
CA TYR A 9 -1.77 3.63 17.82
C TYR A 9 -2.39 2.84 18.98
N SER A 10 -3.57 3.28 19.42
CA SER A 10 -4.35 2.56 20.44
C SER A 10 -4.91 1.24 19.90
N ARG A 11 -4.92 0.20 20.75
CA ARG A 11 -5.42 -1.15 20.47
C ARG A 11 -6.75 -1.43 21.18
N PRO A 12 -7.51 -2.47 20.78
CA PRO A 12 -8.76 -2.86 21.46
C PRO A 12 -8.51 -3.56 22.81
N VAL A 13 -7.54 -3.05 23.58
CA VAL A 13 -7.11 -3.60 24.86
C VAL A 13 -7.01 -2.43 25.84
N VAL A 14 -7.59 -2.56 27.02
CA VAL A 14 -7.53 -1.54 28.08
C VAL A 14 -6.49 -1.88 29.15
N ASP A 15 -6.05 -0.86 29.87
CA ASP A 15 -5.25 -1.00 31.09
C ASP A 15 -6.14 -1.15 32.35
N GLU A 16 -5.52 -1.28 33.52
CA GLU A 16 -6.19 -1.42 34.81
C GLU A 16 -7.12 -0.24 35.15
N ASN A 17 -6.92 0.92 34.51
CA ASN A 17 -7.74 2.13 34.68
C ASN A 17 -8.81 2.27 33.59
N ASN A 18 -9.07 1.20 32.82
CA ASN A 18 -10.02 1.17 31.71
C ASN A 18 -9.69 2.17 30.57
N LYS A 19 -8.40 2.53 30.40
CA LYS A 19 -7.93 3.37 29.29
C LYS A 19 -7.32 2.49 28.20
N LYS A 20 -7.53 2.86 26.93
CA LYS A 20 -6.97 2.14 25.78
C LYS A 20 -5.45 2.07 25.86
N ARG A 21 -4.86 0.91 25.65
CA ARG A 21 -3.40 0.75 25.56
C ARG A 21 -2.90 1.17 24.19
N TRP A 22 -1.82 1.94 24.18
CA TRP A 22 -1.09 2.26 22.96
C TRP A 22 -0.07 1.19 22.69
N GLU A 23 0.22 0.95 21.42
CA GLU A 23 1.22 -0.03 21.01
C GLU A 23 1.93 0.46 19.75
N VAL A 24 3.25 0.30 19.74
CA VAL A 24 4.04 0.42 18.53
C VAL A 24 4.23 -0.97 17.91
N LEU A 25 3.98 -1.06 16.61
CA LEU A 25 4.28 -2.22 15.78
C LEU A 25 5.24 -1.77 14.68
N ILE A 26 6.32 -2.51 14.49
CA ILE A 26 7.34 -2.25 13.47
C ILE A 26 7.62 -3.56 12.76
N CYS A 27 7.62 -3.56 11.43
CA CYS A 27 8.07 -4.72 10.67
C CYS A 27 8.90 -4.32 9.46
N GLU A 28 9.73 -5.25 8.99
CA GLU A 28 10.49 -5.07 7.75
C GLU A 28 9.56 -5.18 6.53
N THR A 29 9.67 -4.25 5.57
CA THR A 29 9.04 -4.40 4.25
C THR A 29 9.73 -5.56 3.52
N PRO A 30 9.00 -6.61 3.07
CA PRO A 30 9.61 -7.71 2.36
C PRO A 30 10.24 -7.20 1.05
N ALA A 31 11.52 -7.52 0.83
CA ALA A 31 12.30 -7.01 -0.29
C ALA A 31 12.18 -7.84 -1.58
N THR A 32 11.68 -9.07 -1.46
CA THR A 32 11.52 -10.01 -2.58
C THR A 32 10.18 -10.68 -2.48
N ILE A 33 9.65 -11.07 -3.64
CA ILE A 33 8.46 -11.91 -3.76
C ILE A 33 8.67 -13.15 -2.86
N ASP A 34 9.79 -13.85 -2.95
CA ASP A 34 10.00 -15.16 -2.29
C ASP A 34 10.09 -15.17 -0.73
N ARG A 35 9.96 -14.02 -0.03
CA ARG A 35 10.13 -13.96 1.44
C ARG A 35 8.77 -13.87 2.15
N SER A 36 8.42 -14.91 2.93
CA SER A 36 7.18 -14.96 3.72
C SER A 36 7.12 -13.86 4.79
N SER A 37 5.92 -13.33 5.04
CA SER A 37 5.61 -12.40 6.14
C SER A 37 5.90 -12.98 7.53
N ASP A 38 6.13 -14.28 7.66
CA ASP A 38 6.52 -14.92 8.92
C ASP A 38 8.02 -14.84 9.19
N THR A 39 8.81 -14.51 8.15
CA THR A 39 10.29 -14.50 8.20
C THR A 39 10.89 -13.10 8.18
N ILE A 40 10.04 -12.08 8.14
CA ILE A 40 10.45 -10.68 8.26
C ILE A 40 10.60 -10.31 9.74
N PHE A 41 11.49 -9.36 10.02
CA PHE A 41 11.61 -8.80 11.36
C PHE A 41 10.28 -8.14 11.77
N LYS A 42 9.84 -8.40 13.01
CA LYS A 42 8.63 -7.87 13.63
C LYS A 42 8.95 -7.48 15.08
N TYR A 43 8.58 -6.27 15.48
CA TYR A 43 8.78 -5.73 16.83
C TYR A 43 7.47 -5.09 17.33
N ALA A 44 7.08 -5.43 18.55
CA ALA A 44 5.87 -4.92 19.19
C ALA A 44 6.18 -4.48 20.63
N SER A 45 5.67 -3.32 21.02
CA SER A 45 5.83 -2.83 22.40
C SER A 45 4.65 -1.97 22.83
N TYR A 46 4.12 -2.24 24.03
CA TYR A 46 3.05 -1.44 24.62
C TYR A 46 3.60 -0.13 25.21
N CYS A 47 2.85 0.94 25.00
CA CYS A 47 3.12 2.27 25.53
C CYS A 47 2.04 2.65 26.56
N PRO A 48 2.42 3.04 27.78
CA PRO A 48 1.50 3.67 28.72
C PRO A 48 0.87 4.95 28.18
N ASN A 49 -0.40 5.19 28.51
CA ASN A 49 -1.15 6.38 28.09
C ASN A 49 -0.48 7.72 28.47
N THR A 50 0.31 7.73 29.54
CA THR A 50 0.99 8.94 30.05
C THR A 50 2.26 9.28 29.30
N THR A 51 2.79 8.36 28.49
CA THR A 51 4.09 8.49 27.80
C THR A 51 3.96 8.41 26.28
N VAL A 52 2.75 8.58 25.74
CA VAL A 52 2.52 8.61 24.29
C VAL A 52 3.07 9.92 23.71
N ASN A 53 4.34 9.90 23.32
CA ASN A 53 5.04 11.04 22.75
C ASN A 53 6.18 10.58 21.81
N SER A 54 6.82 11.53 21.13
CA SER A 54 7.84 11.25 20.12
C SER A 54 9.13 10.71 20.75
N GLN A 55 9.45 11.11 21.97
CA GLN A 55 10.62 10.62 22.70
C GLN A 55 10.49 9.11 22.97
N TRP A 56 9.37 8.68 23.56
CA TRP A 56 9.12 7.26 23.81
C TRP A 56 9.15 6.44 22.52
N LEU A 57 8.54 6.98 21.44
CA LEU A 57 8.55 6.31 20.15
C LEU A 57 9.97 6.17 19.59
N GLY A 58 10.82 7.19 19.70
CA GLY A 58 12.22 7.13 19.30
C GLY A 58 13.03 6.10 20.08
N GLU A 59 12.79 5.98 21.39
CA GLU A 59 13.37 4.94 22.24
C GLU A 59 12.94 3.54 21.80
N ALA A 60 11.64 3.35 21.49
CA ALA A 60 11.12 2.08 21.00
C ALA A 60 11.69 1.69 19.62
N ILE A 61 11.83 2.64 18.69
CA ILE A 61 12.48 2.41 17.40
C ILE A 61 13.95 2.03 17.60
N THR A 62 14.65 2.70 18.52
CA THR A 62 16.05 2.38 18.84
C THR A 62 16.20 0.97 19.42
N ALA A 63 15.27 0.56 20.29
CA ALA A 63 15.21 -0.80 20.81
C ALA A 63 14.99 -1.83 19.68
N ALA A 64 14.07 -1.55 18.76
CA ALA A 64 13.83 -2.40 17.59
C ALA A 64 15.09 -2.53 16.69
N ILE A 65 15.82 -1.44 16.47
CA ILE A 65 17.09 -1.44 15.70
C ILE A 65 18.13 -2.32 16.37
N LYS A 66 18.26 -2.23 17.70
CA LYS A 66 19.18 -3.05 18.47
C LYS A 66 18.83 -4.54 18.37
N GLU A 67 17.54 -4.88 18.43
CA GLU A 67 17.05 -6.25 18.31
C GLU A 67 17.23 -6.82 16.90
N ALA A 68 16.92 -6.03 15.87
CA ALA A 68 17.09 -6.43 14.48
C ALA A 68 18.57 -6.54 14.06
N GLY A 69 19.48 -5.85 14.75
CA GLY A 69 20.89 -5.74 14.36
C GLY A 69 21.13 -4.93 13.09
N VAL A 70 20.10 -4.25 12.57
CA VAL A 70 20.15 -3.45 11.33
C VAL A 70 19.34 -2.17 11.49
N THR A 71 19.88 -1.06 10.98
CA THR A 71 19.20 0.23 10.92
C THR A 71 18.49 0.37 9.57
N PRO A 72 17.17 0.64 9.54
CA PRO A 72 16.46 0.87 8.30
C PRO A 72 16.92 2.17 7.63
N LYS A 73 16.85 2.24 6.31
CA LYS A 73 17.13 3.48 5.57
C LYS A 73 15.95 4.43 5.55
N LYS A 74 14.74 3.92 5.79
CA LYS A 74 13.49 4.66 5.74
C LYS A 74 12.41 3.92 6.55
N ILE A 75 11.54 4.66 7.21
CA ILE A 75 10.33 4.14 7.87
C ILE A 75 9.09 4.68 7.13
N ARG A 76 8.19 3.79 6.71
CA ARG A 76 6.87 4.11 6.16
C ARG A 76 5.79 3.93 7.23
N PHE A 77 4.74 4.72 7.17
CA PHE A 77 3.58 4.57 8.06
C PHE A 77 2.31 5.07 7.37
N PHE A 78 1.15 4.48 7.65
CA PHE A 78 -0.11 4.83 6.98
C PHE A 78 -1.01 5.77 7.79
N ARG A 79 -0.81 5.88 9.11
CA ARG A 79 -1.65 6.74 9.97
C ARG A 79 -1.28 8.22 9.83
N ARG A 80 -1.96 8.93 8.93
CA ARG A 80 -1.77 10.38 8.68
C ARG A 80 -1.86 11.22 9.94
N GLN A 81 -2.76 10.90 10.87
CA GLN A 81 -2.89 11.63 12.14
C GLN A 81 -1.65 11.50 13.05
N MET A 82 -0.83 10.47 12.86
CA MET A 82 0.41 10.25 13.60
C MET A 82 1.62 10.88 12.92
N ASN A 83 1.44 11.56 11.77
CA ASN A 83 2.53 12.10 10.95
C ASN A 83 3.51 12.96 11.75
N ASN A 84 3.01 13.93 12.53
CA ASN A 84 3.88 14.82 13.30
C ASN A 84 4.67 14.06 14.38
N MET A 85 4.02 13.12 15.06
CA MET A 85 4.64 12.33 16.13
C MET A 85 5.74 11.40 15.59
N ILE A 86 5.41 10.64 14.54
CA ILE A 86 6.32 9.66 13.93
C ILE A 86 7.47 10.38 13.24
N SER A 87 7.19 11.43 12.47
CA SER A 87 8.23 12.21 11.79
C SER A 87 9.19 12.83 12.79
N LYS A 88 8.68 13.36 13.91
CA LYS A 88 9.54 13.93 14.95
C LYS A 88 10.42 12.86 15.62
N ALA A 89 9.84 11.73 16.00
CA ALA A 89 10.58 10.62 16.60
C ALA A 89 11.70 10.11 15.68
N CYS A 90 11.41 9.99 14.38
CA CYS A 90 12.37 9.51 13.39
C CYS A 90 13.46 10.55 13.08
N GLU A 91 13.11 11.85 13.04
CA GLU A 91 14.06 12.96 12.90
C GLU A 91 15.10 12.95 14.03
N ASP A 92 14.65 12.81 15.29
CA ASP A 92 15.52 12.83 16.46
C ASP A 92 16.55 11.69 16.48
N ILE A 93 16.25 10.57 15.82
CA ILE A 93 17.15 9.41 15.68
C ILE A 93 17.83 9.34 14.29
N GLY A 94 17.63 10.34 13.43
CA GLY A 94 18.30 10.44 12.12
C GLY A 94 17.80 9.46 11.05
N ILE A 95 16.55 9.00 11.14
CA ILE A 95 15.94 8.09 10.16
C ILE A 95 14.85 8.82 9.37
N PRO A 96 14.88 8.79 8.03
CA PRO A 96 13.80 9.35 7.23
C PRO A 96 12.47 8.62 7.45
N ALA A 97 11.41 9.37 7.73
CA ALA A 97 10.05 8.86 7.78
C ALA A 97 9.23 9.39 6.59
N SER A 98 8.35 8.56 6.03
CA SER A 98 7.37 9.04 5.06
C SER A 98 5.99 8.43 5.29
N PRO A 99 4.92 9.23 5.26
CA PRO A 99 3.59 8.69 5.22
C PRO A 99 3.39 7.94 3.88
N SER A 100 2.79 6.76 3.91
CA SER A 100 2.63 5.89 2.75
C SER A 100 1.48 4.91 2.96
N ARG A 101 0.75 4.61 1.90
CA ARG A 101 -0.25 3.53 1.86
C ARG A 101 0.37 2.16 1.67
N ARG A 102 1.63 2.10 1.24
CA ARG A 102 2.36 0.88 0.94
C ARG A 102 2.97 0.25 2.19
N THR A 103 2.11 0.00 3.18
CA THR A 103 2.45 -0.66 4.44
C THR A 103 1.75 -2.02 4.53
N HIS A 104 1.78 -2.80 3.45
CA HIS A 104 0.97 -4.02 3.30
C HIS A 104 1.36 -5.10 4.31
N ALA A 105 2.66 -5.25 4.62
CA ALA A 105 3.12 -6.27 5.57
C ALA A 105 2.65 -5.95 6.99
N LEU A 106 2.73 -4.67 7.38
CA LEU A 106 2.23 -4.17 8.64
C LEU A 106 0.71 -4.28 8.73
N THR A 107 -0.03 -3.92 7.67
CA THR A 107 -1.50 -4.03 7.64
C THR A 107 -1.93 -5.47 7.87
N ARG A 108 -1.33 -6.43 7.16
CA ARG A 108 -1.61 -7.86 7.34
C ARG A 108 -1.27 -8.31 8.76
N TRP A 109 -0.14 -7.90 9.30
CA TRP A 109 0.25 -8.26 10.66
C TRP A 109 -0.71 -7.69 11.70
N ILE A 110 -1.23 -6.48 11.50
CA ILE A 110 -2.29 -5.91 12.34
C ILE A 110 -3.56 -6.76 12.25
N GLU A 111 -4.00 -7.14 11.04
CA GLU A 111 -5.19 -7.99 10.84
C GLU A 111 -5.05 -9.36 11.52
N GLU A 112 -3.89 -10.01 11.38
CA GLU A 112 -3.56 -11.26 12.06
C GLU A 112 -3.65 -11.10 13.58
N ARG A 113 -3.11 -10.01 14.14
CA ARG A 113 -3.16 -9.73 15.58
C ARG A 113 -4.58 -9.44 16.07
N MET A 114 -5.42 -8.79 15.25
CA MET A 114 -6.82 -8.53 15.56
C MET A 114 -7.64 -9.82 15.70
N VAL A 115 -7.29 -10.87 14.97
CA VAL A 115 -8.00 -12.17 15.03
C VAL A 115 -7.37 -13.09 16.07
N ASN A 116 -6.04 -13.19 16.10
CA ASN A 116 -5.34 -14.27 16.80
C ASN A 116 -4.62 -13.84 18.08
N PHE A 117 -4.35 -12.53 18.27
CA PHE A 117 -3.55 -12.03 19.40
C PHE A 117 -4.40 -11.24 20.41
N TYR A 118 -4.96 -10.10 20.02
CA TYR A 118 -5.67 -9.21 20.96
C TYR A 118 -6.87 -9.87 21.66
N PRO A 119 -7.66 -10.76 21.03
CA PRO A 119 -8.75 -11.45 21.73
C PRO A 119 -8.31 -12.30 22.92
N GLN A 120 -7.02 -12.66 23.01
CA GLN A 120 -6.44 -13.43 24.12
C GLN A 120 -5.80 -12.53 25.20
N GLU A 121 -5.71 -11.22 24.95
CA GLU A 121 -5.07 -10.27 25.88
C GLU A 121 -6.01 -9.90 27.04
N VAL A 122 -5.44 -9.76 28.23
CA VAL A 122 -6.17 -9.25 29.39
C VAL A 122 -6.63 -7.82 29.11
N GLY A 123 -7.93 -7.55 29.34
CA GLY A 123 -8.53 -6.24 29.07
C GLY A 123 -8.93 -6.05 27.60
N TYR A 124 -9.00 -7.09 26.78
CA TYR A 124 -9.59 -6.99 25.44
C TYR A 124 -11.06 -6.57 25.50
N ASP A 125 -11.42 -5.57 24.69
CA ASP A 125 -12.81 -5.14 24.49
C ASP A 125 -13.12 -5.05 22.99
N GLN A 126 -13.98 -5.96 22.54
CA GLN A 126 -14.42 -6.05 21.15
C GLN A 126 -15.06 -4.75 20.65
N ASN A 127 -15.71 -3.97 21.52
CA ASN A 127 -16.36 -2.70 21.14
C ASN A 127 -15.33 -1.65 20.71
N LEU A 128 -14.09 -1.74 21.19
CA LEU A 128 -13.03 -0.79 20.86
C LEU A 128 -12.38 -1.07 19.49
N THR A 129 -12.64 -2.23 18.89
CA THR A 129 -12.14 -2.61 17.55
C THR A 129 -12.46 -1.57 16.49
N LYS A 130 -13.67 -0.99 16.52
CA LYS A 130 -14.11 0.06 15.58
C LYS A 130 -13.31 1.36 15.70
N THR A 131 -12.68 1.58 16.85
CA THR A 131 -11.89 2.79 17.11
C THR A 131 -10.39 2.57 16.95
N ALA A 132 -9.97 1.33 16.66
CA ALA A 132 -8.59 0.98 16.35
C ALA A 132 -8.26 1.18 14.85
N SER A 133 -9.28 1.30 14.00
CA SER A 133 -9.15 1.74 12.60
C SER A 133 -9.27 3.26 12.49
N VAL A 134 -8.70 3.81 11.40
CA VAL A 134 -8.84 5.23 11.04
C VAL A 134 -9.58 5.28 9.72
N ASN A 135 -10.69 6.02 9.68
CA ASN A 135 -11.38 6.32 8.43
C ASN A 135 -10.95 7.70 7.95
N TYR A 136 -10.38 7.77 6.74
CA TYR A 136 -10.11 9.04 6.09
C TYR A 136 -11.31 9.45 5.25
N PRO A 137 -11.61 10.77 5.16
CA PRO A 137 -12.58 11.23 4.18
C PRO A 137 -12.07 10.88 2.77
N PRO A 138 -12.98 10.59 1.83
CA PRO A 138 -12.61 10.35 0.44
C PRO A 138 -11.89 11.56 -0.12
N LEU A 139 -10.82 11.30 -0.86
CA LEU A 139 -10.07 12.34 -1.55
C LEU A 139 -10.76 12.70 -2.85
N ASN A 140 -10.74 13.99 -3.18
CA ASN A 140 -11.17 14.46 -4.49
C ASN A 140 -10.03 14.22 -5.48
N ALA A 141 -10.29 13.42 -6.51
CA ALA A 141 -9.30 13.22 -7.56
C ALA A 141 -9.07 14.50 -8.36
N VAL A 142 -7.79 14.83 -8.55
CA VAL A 142 -7.37 15.96 -9.37
C VAL A 142 -6.70 15.45 -10.66
N PRO A 143 -6.67 16.26 -11.73
CA PRO A 143 -5.94 15.87 -12.93
C PRO A 143 -4.47 15.58 -12.63
N LEU A 144 -3.92 14.54 -13.28
CA LEU A 144 -2.49 14.28 -13.26
C LEU A 144 -1.69 15.52 -13.74
N PRO A 145 -0.48 15.77 -13.19
CA PRO A 145 0.43 16.80 -13.69
C PRO A 145 0.68 16.63 -15.19
N ASP A 146 0.88 17.72 -15.92
CA ASP A 146 0.96 17.69 -17.40
C ASP A 146 2.05 16.73 -17.93
N ALA A 147 3.15 16.55 -17.19
CA ALA A 147 4.21 15.60 -17.55
C ALA A 147 3.75 14.12 -17.60
N VAL A 148 2.75 13.76 -16.79
CA VAL A 148 2.22 12.39 -16.64
C VAL A 148 0.77 12.25 -17.12
N ARG A 149 0.14 13.35 -17.51
CA ARG A 149 -1.21 13.29 -18.09
C ARG A 149 -1.16 12.61 -19.45
N GLY A 150 -2.13 11.76 -19.72
CA GLY A 150 -2.29 11.13 -21.02
C GLY A 150 -2.38 12.18 -22.14
N ASP A 151 -1.65 11.96 -23.22
CA ASP A 151 -1.75 12.73 -24.46
C ASP A 151 -2.91 12.21 -25.33
N LYS A 152 -3.33 12.98 -26.34
CA LYS A 152 -4.40 12.59 -27.29
C LYS A 152 -4.13 11.26 -28.01
N ALA A 153 -2.86 10.88 -28.14
CA ALA A 153 -2.46 9.63 -28.76
C ALA A 153 -2.45 8.44 -27.80
N ASP A 154 -2.57 8.69 -26.49
CA ASP A 154 -2.51 7.63 -25.49
C ASP A 154 -3.82 6.84 -25.52
N LYS A 155 -3.67 5.52 -25.49
CA LYS A 155 -4.78 4.58 -25.38
C LYS A 155 -4.62 3.79 -24.09
N TRP A 156 -5.68 3.16 -23.67
CA TRP A 156 -5.63 2.27 -22.52
C TRP A 156 -6.61 1.11 -22.75
N ALA A 157 -6.35 0.01 -22.06
CA ALA A 157 -7.22 -1.15 -22.06
C ALA A 157 -7.22 -1.82 -20.68
N PHE A 158 -8.37 -2.35 -20.29
CA PHE A 158 -8.44 -3.31 -19.20
C PHE A 158 -7.99 -4.68 -19.71
N VAL A 159 -7.12 -5.31 -18.94
CA VAL A 159 -6.53 -6.60 -19.27
C VAL A 159 -6.56 -7.50 -18.04
N THR A 160 -6.18 -8.76 -18.21
CA THR A 160 -6.10 -9.72 -17.12
C THR A 160 -4.93 -10.65 -17.35
N LEU A 161 -4.15 -10.87 -16.31
CA LEU A 161 -3.04 -11.84 -16.28
C LEU A 161 -3.34 -12.91 -15.23
N GLU A 162 -2.76 -14.09 -15.38
CA GLU A 162 -2.82 -15.11 -14.33
C GLU A 162 -1.77 -14.81 -13.27
N LEU A 163 -2.06 -15.16 -12.00
CA LEU A 163 -1.12 -14.99 -10.91
C LEU A 163 0.18 -15.77 -11.17
N SER A 164 0.09 -16.94 -11.80
CA SER A 164 1.22 -17.75 -12.26
C SER A 164 2.18 -16.98 -13.18
N SER A 165 1.69 -16.05 -14.01
CA SER A 165 2.52 -15.29 -14.95
C SER A 165 3.52 -14.37 -14.22
N PHE A 166 3.25 -14.01 -12.97
CA PHE A 166 4.13 -13.15 -12.17
C PHE A 166 5.33 -13.92 -11.59
N ASN A 167 5.35 -15.26 -11.65
CA ASN A 167 6.52 -16.05 -11.26
C ASN A 167 7.73 -15.73 -12.15
N ASP A 168 7.47 -15.44 -13.42
CA ASP A 168 8.49 -15.14 -14.44
C ASP A 168 8.73 -13.63 -14.58
N ILE A 169 8.21 -12.79 -13.68
CA ILE A 169 8.33 -11.31 -13.77
C ILE A 169 9.78 -10.83 -13.75
N LYS A 170 10.70 -11.64 -13.20
CA LYS A 170 12.14 -11.36 -13.19
C LYS A 170 12.76 -11.43 -14.60
N ASP A 171 12.12 -12.17 -15.51
CA ASP A 171 12.56 -12.36 -16.89
C ASP A 171 11.90 -11.36 -17.86
N TRP A 172 10.93 -10.57 -17.38
CA TRP A 172 10.27 -9.56 -18.20
C TRP A 172 11.19 -8.34 -18.40
N ASP A 173 11.20 -7.80 -19.63
CA ASP A 173 11.86 -6.53 -19.92
C ASP A 173 11.02 -5.36 -19.38
N ILE A 174 11.32 -4.95 -18.14
CA ILE A 174 10.64 -3.87 -17.42
C ILE A 174 11.66 -2.76 -17.11
N SER A 175 11.48 -1.58 -17.70
CA SER A 175 12.37 -0.43 -17.42
C SER A 175 12.11 0.21 -16.05
N PHE A 176 10.83 0.32 -15.66
CA PHE A 176 10.41 0.90 -14.39
C PHE A 176 9.36 0.01 -13.72
N GLY A 177 9.49 -0.22 -12.43
CA GLY A 177 8.48 -1.00 -11.73
C GLY A 177 8.74 -1.13 -10.25
N GLU A 178 7.71 -1.57 -9.53
CA GLU A 178 7.84 -2.01 -8.16
C GLU A 178 6.97 -3.24 -7.99
N ASN A 179 7.61 -4.37 -7.72
CA ASN A 179 6.90 -5.60 -7.44
C ASN A 179 6.47 -5.58 -5.98
N LEU A 180 5.16 -5.72 -5.73
CA LEU A 180 4.72 -6.10 -4.41
C LEU A 180 5.15 -7.54 -4.16
N PRO A 181 5.70 -7.86 -2.97
CA PRO A 181 5.80 -9.23 -2.55
C PRO A 181 4.39 -9.82 -2.54
N THR A 182 4.03 -10.58 -3.57
CA THR A 182 2.72 -11.26 -3.68
C THR A 182 2.56 -12.40 -2.68
N LEU A 183 3.59 -12.66 -1.88
CA LEU A 183 3.73 -13.91 -1.17
C LEU A 183 2.98 -13.95 0.15
N GLY A 184 2.48 -15.15 0.43
CA GLY A 184 1.81 -15.54 1.66
C GLY A 184 0.28 -15.41 1.63
N MET A 185 -0.33 -14.98 0.52
CA MET A 185 -1.80 -14.87 0.45
C MET A 185 -2.51 -16.21 0.25
N GLY A 186 -1.79 -17.33 0.02
CA GLY A 186 -2.39 -18.64 -0.27
C GLY A 186 -3.31 -18.63 -1.50
N LEU A 187 -3.02 -17.74 -2.45
CA LEU A 187 -3.85 -17.53 -3.63
C LEU A 187 -3.60 -18.62 -4.66
N ASP A 188 -4.67 -19.02 -5.36
CA ASP A 188 -4.61 -19.94 -6.49
C ASP A 188 -3.74 -19.34 -7.61
N GLU A 189 -2.79 -20.10 -8.15
CA GLU A 189 -1.92 -19.66 -9.25
C GLU A 189 -2.72 -19.31 -10.51
N ASN A 190 -3.90 -19.89 -10.70
CA ASN A 190 -4.79 -19.59 -11.81
C ASN A 190 -5.67 -18.35 -11.56
N LEU A 191 -5.52 -17.70 -10.41
CA LEU A 191 -6.25 -16.50 -10.06
C LEU A 191 -5.99 -15.42 -11.11
N LYS A 192 -7.08 -14.85 -11.62
CA LYS A 192 -7.07 -13.79 -12.61
C LYS A 192 -6.82 -12.45 -11.93
N ILE A 193 -5.68 -11.83 -12.20
CA ILE A 193 -5.30 -10.51 -11.72
C ILE A 193 -5.66 -9.48 -12.80
N PRO A 194 -6.65 -8.61 -12.55
CA PRO A 194 -7.01 -7.58 -13.51
C PRO A 194 -5.98 -6.46 -13.52
N GLY A 195 -5.87 -5.76 -14.64
CA GLY A 195 -4.95 -4.63 -14.77
C GLY A 195 -5.42 -3.60 -15.78
N LEU A 196 -4.75 -2.46 -15.77
CA LEU A 196 -4.86 -1.42 -16.78
C LEU A 196 -3.52 -1.32 -17.52
N VAL A 197 -3.55 -1.40 -18.85
CA VAL A 197 -2.38 -1.05 -19.68
C VAL A 197 -2.60 0.30 -20.32
N ILE A 198 -1.62 1.18 -20.23
CA ILE A 198 -1.55 2.44 -20.97
C ILE A 198 -0.59 2.25 -22.14
N PHE A 199 -1.05 2.55 -23.35
CA PHE A 199 -0.26 2.55 -24.57
C PHE A 199 0.07 3.99 -24.94
N SER A 200 1.36 4.30 -25.02
CA SER A 200 1.81 5.66 -25.28
C SER A 200 3.09 5.69 -26.12
N PRO A 201 3.17 6.53 -27.18
CA PRO A 201 4.44 6.76 -27.90
C PRO A 201 5.56 7.29 -27.01
N ARG A 202 5.22 7.87 -25.85
CA ARG A 202 6.13 8.39 -24.83
C ARG A 202 6.19 7.50 -23.57
N ALA A 203 6.00 6.18 -23.75
CA ALA A 203 5.94 5.20 -22.68
C ALA A 203 7.10 5.28 -21.68
N LEU A 204 8.35 5.33 -22.14
CA LEU A 204 9.52 5.36 -21.25
C LEU A 204 9.59 6.64 -20.39
N PRO A 205 9.49 7.86 -20.97
CA PRO A 205 9.36 9.08 -20.16
C PRO A 205 8.16 9.04 -19.20
N LEU A 206 6.99 8.60 -19.67
CA LEU A 206 5.78 8.51 -18.85
C LEU A 206 6.01 7.59 -17.63
N ALA A 207 6.57 6.41 -17.86
CA ALA A 207 6.87 5.45 -16.80
C ALA A 207 7.87 6.01 -15.77
N GLY A 208 8.94 6.67 -16.24
CA GLY A 208 9.92 7.29 -15.35
C GLY A 208 9.33 8.37 -14.45
N TRP A 209 8.41 9.18 -14.96
CA TRP A 209 7.69 10.14 -14.12
C TRP A 209 6.72 9.45 -13.15
N MET A 210 5.98 8.42 -13.59
CA MET A 210 5.04 7.70 -12.73
C MET A 210 5.74 6.95 -11.58
N SER A 211 6.97 6.46 -11.79
CA SER A 211 7.80 5.89 -10.72
C SER A 211 8.03 6.82 -9.53
N GLY A 212 7.96 8.14 -9.75
CA GLY A 212 8.12 9.13 -8.68
C GLY A 212 6.90 9.29 -7.77
N LEU A 213 5.74 8.71 -8.12
CA LEU A 213 4.47 9.00 -7.43
C LEU A 213 4.20 8.13 -6.20
N GLU A 214 4.95 7.03 -5.97
CA GLU A 214 4.64 6.03 -4.94
C GLU A 214 3.20 5.50 -5.09
N MET A 215 2.95 4.80 -6.20
CA MET A 215 1.61 4.27 -6.53
C MET A 215 1.12 3.25 -5.51
N ALA A 216 -0.14 3.41 -5.10
CA ALA A 216 -0.79 2.55 -4.12
C ALA A 216 -1.82 1.63 -4.78
N TYR A 217 -2.86 2.20 -5.43
CA TYR A 217 -3.92 1.42 -6.06
C TYR A 217 -4.74 2.22 -7.08
N LEU A 218 -5.47 1.49 -7.92
CA LEU A 218 -6.49 1.99 -8.83
C LEU A 218 -7.89 1.79 -8.24
N LYS A 219 -8.78 2.76 -8.45
CA LYS A 219 -10.18 2.68 -7.98
C LYS A 219 -11.15 3.27 -8.98
N LEU A 220 -12.19 2.50 -9.33
CA LEU A 220 -13.31 3.05 -10.10
C LEU A 220 -14.18 3.96 -9.22
N GLU A 221 -14.40 5.18 -9.67
CA GLU A 221 -15.44 6.06 -9.13
C GLU A 221 -16.66 6.02 -10.04
N THR A 222 -17.77 5.49 -9.53
CA THR A 222 -19.05 5.48 -10.24
C THR A 222 -19.87 6.69 -9.82
N GLY A 223 -20.11 7.62 -10.74
CA GLY A 223 -20.90 8.83 -10.48
C GLY A 223 -21.48 9.42 -11.76
N SER A 224 -21.85 10.70 -11.73
CA SER A 224 -22.30 11.41 -12.93
C SER A 224 -21.20 11.53 -14.00
N ARG A 225 -19.93 11.43 -13.59
CA ARG A 225 -18.76 11.35 -14.46
C ARG A 225 -17.87 10.19 -13.99
N PRO A 226 -18.10 8.97 -14.47
CA PRO A 226 -17.31 7.84 -14.05
C PRO A 226 -15.85 7.98 -14.49
N LEU A 227 -14.92 7.58 -13.64
CA LEU A 227 -13.48 7.68 -13.89
C LEU A 227 -12.72 6.63 -13.09
N LEU A 228 -11.52 6.29 -13.56
CA LEU A 228 -10.57 5.48 -12.82
C LEU A 228 -9.55 6.40 -12.16
N ARG A 229 -9.45 6.31 -10.83
CA ARG A 229 -8.48 7.06 -10.03
C ARG A 229 -7.22 6.24 -9.82
N LEU A 230 -6.09 6.93 -9.70
CA LEU A 230 -4.84 6.42 -9.19
C LEU A 230 -4.56 7.09 -7.85
N GLU A 231 -4.46 6.29 -6.80
CA GLU A 231 -4.10 6.75 -5.46
C GLU A 231 -2.61 6.57 -5.25
N THR A 232 -1.94 7.61 -4.76
CA THR A 232 -0.48 7.61 -4.61
C THR A 232 -0.05 8.28 -3.30
N GLY A 233 1.19 7.99 -2.87
CA GLY A 233 1.73 8.52 -1.63
C GLY A 233 0.83 8.23 -0.43
N ALA A 234 0.70 9.22 0.45
CA ALA A 234 -0.15 9.12 1.64
C ALA A 234 -1.58 9.59 1.40
N SER A 235 -1.78 10.59 0.56
CA SER A 235 -3.04 11.35 0.48
C SER A 235 -3.31 11.99 -0.89
N ASP A 236 -2.68 11.49 -1.95
CA ASP A 236 -2.89 12.01 -3.29
C ASP A 236 -3.81 11.08 -4.07
N SER A 237 -4.72 11.70 -4.84
CA SER A 237 -5.72 11.05 -5.67
C SER A 237 -5.75 11.70 -7.04
N TRP A 238 -5.52 10.92 -8.07
CA TRP A 238 -5.37 11.42 -9.44
C TRP A 238 -6.41 10.82 -10.37
N ILE A 239 -6.93 11.63 -11.28
CA ILE A 239 -7.72 11.14 -12.41
C ILE A 239 -6.74 10.50 -13.40
N LEU A 240 -6.76 9.17 -13.51
CA LEU A 240 -5.92 8.44 -14.46
C LEU A 240 -6.62 8.31 -15.82
N VAL A 241 -7.87 7.86 -15.80
CA VAL A 241 -8.68 7.61 -17.01
C VAL A 241 -10.10 8.13 -16.80
N ASN A 242 -10.64 8.84 -17.79
CA ASN A 242 -12.07 9.16 -17.84
C ASN A 242 -12.83 8.02 -18.53
N VAL A 243 -13.93 7.59 -17.94
CA VAL A 243 -14.82 6.58 -18.52
C VAL A 243 -15.94 7.32 -19.24
N THR A 244 -15.91 7.28 -20.57
CA THR A 244 -16.68 8.21 -21.41
C THR A 244 -17.94 7.60 -22.02
N ASN A 245 -18.09 6.26 -21.99
CA ASN A 245 -19.22 5.57 -22.59
C ASN A 245 -19.67 4.35 -21.75
N ALA A 246 -20.83 3.78 -22.10
CA ALA A 246 -21.42 2.68 -21.34
C ALA A 246 -20.62 1.37 -21.41
N GLU A 247 -19.94 1.11 -22.54
CA GLU A 247 -19.12 -0.07 -22.75
C GLU A 247 -17.89 -0.06 -21.85
N THR A 248 -17.10 1.01 -21.91
CA THR A 248 -15.95 1.25 -21.02
C THR A 248 -16.33 1.29 -19.55
N LEU A 249 -17.54 1.77 -19.21
CA LEU A 249 -18.05 1.70 -17.84
C LEU A 249 -18.32 0.26 -17.40
N ASN A 250 -18.82 -0.58 -18.29
CA ASN A 250 -19.02 -2.00 -17.99
C ASN A 250 -17.67 -2.72 -17.81
N GLU A 251 -16.68 -2.44 -18.66
CA GLU A 251 -15.32 -2.96 -18.50
C GLU A 251 -14.68 -2.52 -17.18
N ALA A 252 -14.81 -1.24 -16.82
CA ALA A 252 -14.27 -0.73 -15.57
C ALA A 252 -14.94 -1.37 -14.34
N LYS A 253 -16.25 -1.64 -14.41
CA LYS A 253 -16.97 -2.38 -13.36
C LYS A 253 -16.47 -3.82 -13.27
N ASN A 254 -16.29 -4.50 -14.39
CA ASN A 254 -15.72 -5.85 -14.44
C ASN A 254 -14.31 -5.88 -13.85
N PHE A 255 -13.49 -4.86 -14.13
CA PHE A 255 -12.17 -4.68 -13.52
C PHE A 255 -12.27 -4.59 -11.99
N GLU A 256 -13.16 -3.75 -11.46
CA GLU A 256 -13.32 -3.58 -10.00
C GLU A 256 -13.86 -4.86 -9.34
N GLU A 257 -14.78 -5.59 -9.98
CA GLU A 257 -15.28 -6.89 -9.50
C GLU A 257 -14.19 -7.96 -9.51
N ALA A 258 -13.39 -8.05 -10.58
CA ALA A 258 -12.26 -8.97 -10.66
C ALA A 258 -11.21 -8.63 -9.60
N LYS A 259 -10.97 -7.34 -9.35
CA LYS A 259 -10.01 -6.85 -8.37
C LYS A 259 -10.41 -7.30 -6.97
N GLN A 260 -11.69 -7.18 -6.61
CA GLN A 260 -12.22 -7.66 -5.33
C GLN A 260 -12.06 -9.18 -5.17
N LYS A 261 -12.34 -9.96 -6.22
CA LYS A 261 -12.13 -11.42 -6.22
C LYS A 261 -10.66 -11.81 -6.07
N ALA A 262 -9.75 -10.94 -6.50
CA ALA A 262 -8.31 -11.12 -6.40
C ALA A 262 -7.71 -10.53 -5.10
N ASN A 263 -8.48 -10.43 -4.02
CA ASN A 263 -8.04 -9.81 -2.75
C ASN A 263 -7.47 -8.39 -2.95
N ASN A 264 -8.14 -7.63 -3.81
CA ASN A 264 -7.78 -6.28 -4.23
C ASN A 264 -6.44 -6.16 -4.98
N LEU A 265 -5.82 -7.27 -5.37
CA LEU A 265 -4.61 -7.30 -6.18
C LEU A 265 -4.96 -6.94 -7.64
N HIS A 266 -4.16 -6.05 -8.22
CA HIS A 266 -4.29 -5.60 -9.61
C HIS A 266 -2.98 -4.98 -10.08
N PHE A 267 -2.87 -4.64 -11.36
CA PHE A 267 -1.65 -3.99 -11.87
C PHE A 267 -1.93 -2.79 -12.76
N LEU A 268 -0.90 -1.95 -12.89
CA LEU A 268 -0.80 -0.90 -13.88
C LEU A 268 0.43 -1.15 -14.75
N ALA A 269 0.27 -1.11 -16.06
CA ALA A 269 1.35 -1.30 -17.02
C ALA A 269 1.39 -0.16 -18.04
N ILE A 270 2.57 0.12 -18.57
CA ILE A 270 2.80 1.11 -19.62
C ILE A 270 3.64 0.47 -20.72
N GLN A 271 3.14 0.54 -21.94
CA GLN A 271 3.79 0.02 -23.14
C GLN A 271 3.79 1.07 -24.26
N SER A 272 4.69 0.92 -25.23
CA SER A 272 4.72 1.82 -26.39
C SER A 272 3.53 1.62 -27.32
N ASN A 273 3.06 0.38 -27.48
CA ASN A 273 1.96 -0.04 -28.33
C ASN A 273 1.46 -1.44 -27.91
N PRO A 274 0.31 -1.91 -28.42
CA PRO A 274 -0.25 -3.22 -28.10
C PRO A 274 0.60 -4.43 -28.52
N GLU A 275 1.48 -4.27 -29.52
CA GLU A 275 2.36 -5.35 -29.99
C GLU A 275 3.70 -5.41 -29.24
N SER A 276 3.93 -4.55 -28.24
CA SER A 276 5.19 -4.50 -27.50
C SER A 276 5.33 -5.72 -26.58
N GLU A 277 6.47 -6.40 -26.68
CA GLU A 277 6.86 -7.48 -25.76
C GLU A 277 7.56 -6.95 -24.50
N SER A 278 7.89 -5.65 -24.46
CA SER A 278 8.51 -4.97 -23.31
C SER A 278 7.53 -4.05 -22.59
N PHE A 279 7.78 -3.80 -21.31
CA PHE A 279 7.08 -2.84 -20.47
C PHE A 279 8.01 -1.65 -20.16
N ALA A 280 7.58 -0.45 -20.53
CA ALA A 280 8.23 0.75 -20.03
C ALA A 280 8.00 0.90 -18.52
N GLY A 281 6.81 0.51 -18.04
CA GLY A 281 6.42 0.58 -16.64
C GLY A 281 5.55 -0.60 -16.24
N PHE A 282 5.79 -1.22 -15.09
CA PHE A 282 4.91 -2.25 -14.53
C PHE A 282 4.87 -2.19 -13.00
N TRP A 283 3.68 -2.03 -12.44
CA TRP A 283 3.47 -1.99 -11.00
C TRP A 283 2.36 -2.93 -10.61
N LEU A 284 2.68 -3.86 -9.72
CA LEU A 284 1.69 -4.64 -9.02
C LEU A 284 1.23 -3.86 -7.79
N LEU A 285 -0.08 -3.75 -7.61
CA LEU A 285 -0.74 -2.86 -6.68
C LEU A 285 -1.77 -3.62 -5.84
N GLN A 286 -2.03 -3.16 -4.62
CA GLN A 286 -3.07 -3.74 -3.77
C GLN A 286 -3.78 -2.63 -3.00
N GLU A 287 -5.11 -2.57 -3.15
CA GLU A 287 -5.93 -1.67 -2.32
C GLU A 287 -6.07 -2.27 -0.92
N GLY A 288 -5.67 -1.49 0.10
CA GLY A 288 -5.77 -1.90 1.50
C GLY A 288 -7.22 -1.88 2.01
N THR A 289 -7.50 -2.66 3.04
CA THR A 289 -8.80 -2.74 3.74
C THR A 289 -9.14 -1.50 4.57
N GLN A 290 -8.18 -0.58 4.77
CA GLN A 290 -8.29 0.58 5.66
C GLN A 290 -8.56 1.91 4.93
N GLU A 291 -8.93 1.87 3.65
CA GLU A 291 -9.09 3.04 2.78
C GLU A 291 -10.49 3.23 2.21
#